data_AF-A0A4W5QQB6-F1
#
_entry.id   AF-A0A4W5QQB6-F1
#
_cell.length_a   1.000
_cell.length_b   1.000
_cell.length_c   1.000
_cell.angle_alpha   90.00
_cell.angle_beta   90.00
_cell.angle_gamma   90.00
#
_symmetry.space_group_name_H-M   'P 1'
#
loop_
_entity.id
_entity.type
_entity.pdbx_description
1 polymer ?
#
loop_
_entity_poly.entity_id
_entity_poly.type
_entity_poly.pdbx_seq_one_letter_code
_entity_poly.pdbx_strand_id
1 'polypeptide(L)'
;RLLLGCKIRPLPSSYRHNRLLLSCLSSSEGRQPGKSPSFSVNWSAGDGELEVVDVSTGRKDSGTPSRLCKRSLFTRWERLHHQGRVSPRSDATTRKTMEEAMKTYCGAKMAAGAYQRARQKFVISLQEAGLGIWNRKPPEQEHFQSRV
;
A
#
# COMPACT_ATOMS: atom_id res chain seq x y z
N ARG A 1 -3.09 4.44 -21.63
CA ARG A 1 -3.55 5.75 -22.16
C ARG A 1 -4.38 6.59 -21.18
N LEU A 2 -4.90 6.07 -20.06
CA LEU A 2 -5.89 6.74 -19.21
C LEU A 2 -5.41 7.97 -18.39
N LEU A 3 -4.10 8.21 -18.26
CA LEU A 3 -3.57 9.35 -17.47
C LEU A 3 -2.83 10.40 -18.31
N LEU A 4 -2.78 10.26 -19.64
CA LEU A 4 -2.01 11.19 -20.50
C LEU A 4 -2.56 12.63 -20.46
N GLY A 5 -3.82 12.84 -20.07
CA GLY A 5 -4.45 14.17 -19.98
C GLY A 5 -4.66 14.70 -18.54
N CYS A 6 -4.41 13.92 -17.49
CA CYS A 6 -4.62 14.38 -16.11
C CYS A 6 -3.38 15.14 -15.62
N LYS A 7 -3.49 16.48 -15.52
CA LYS A 7 -2.42 17.30 -14.96
C LYS A 7 -2.41 17.17 -13.43
N ILE A 8 -1.53 16.32 -12.91
CA ILE A 8 -1.37 16.16 -11.47
C ILE A 8 -0.83 17.47 -10.87
N ARG A 9 -1.47 17.96 -9.81
CA ARG A 9 -1.01 19.11 -9.02
C ARG A 9 0.46 18.94 -8.57
N PRO A 10 1.22 20.03 -8.37
CA PRO A 10 2.65 19.95 -8.01
C PRO A 10 2.88 19.04 -6.81
N LEU A 11 3.58 17.92 -6.97
CA LEU A 11 3.78 16.93 -5.90
C LEU A 11 4.84 17.41 -4.87
N PRO A 12 4.89 16.85 -3.64
CA PRO A 12 6.01 17.09 -2.72
C PRO A 12 7.36 16.69 -3.36
N SER A 13 8.47 17.29 -2.95
CA SER A 13 9.78 17.20 -3.62
C SER A 13 10.30 15.77 -3.87
N SER A 14 9.98 14.81 -3.00
CA SER A 14 10.37 13.39 -3.15
C SER A 14 9.44 12.57 -4.05
N TYR A 15 8.37 13.17 -4.59
CA TYR A 15 7.38 12.50 -5.42
C TYR A 15 7.34 13.10 -6.83
N ARG A 16 7.17 12.24 -7.82
CA ARG A 16 7.03 12.63 -9.22
C ARG A 16 5.98 11.79 -9.92
N HIS A 17 5.44 12.32 -11.00
CA HIS A 17 4.66 11.51 -11.93
C HIS A 17 5.61 10.58 -12.69
N ASN A 18 5.55 9.28 -12.38
CA ASN A 18 6.43 8.30 -12.98
C ASN A 18 5.97 7.95 -14.41
N ARG A 19 6.81 8.19 -15.41
CA ARG A 19 6.57 7.75 -16.80
C ARG A 19 7.33 6.45 -17.03
N LEU A 20 6.65 5.33 -16.83
CA LEU A 20 7.19 4.00 -17.06
C LEU A 20 7.35 3.75 -18.57
N LEU A 21 8.37 2.96 -18.93
CA LEU A 21 8.50 2.41 -20.26
C LEU A 21 7.35 1.43 -20.49
N LEU A 22 6.53 1.70 -21.51
CA LEU A 22 5.45 0.81 -21.93
C LEU A 22 5.93 0.09 -23.19
N SER A 23 6.23 -1.20 -23.09
CA SER A 23 6.61 -2.04 -24.21
C SER A 23 5.71 -3.26 -24.29
N CYS A 24 5.52 -3.76 -25.51
CA CYS A 24 4.95 -5.08 -25.74
C CYS A 24 6.03 -6.15 -25.60
N LEU A 25 5.62 -7.36 -25.23
CA LEU A 25 6.45 -8.56 -25.36
C LEU A 25 6.50 -9.00 -26.83
N SER A 26 7.54 -9.72 -27.23
CA SER A 26 7.68 -10.27 -28.58
C SER A 26 6.58 -11.30 -28.92
N SER A 27 6.06 -12.00 -27.90
CA SER A 27 4.95 -12.93 -28.00
C SER A 27 3.82 -12.50 -27.06
N SER A 28 2.60 -12.44 -27.57
CA SER A 28 1.40 -12.21 -26.76
C SER A 28 0.72 -13.53 -26.42
N GLU A 29 0.29 -13.69 -25.16
CA GLU A 29 -0.56 -14.80 -24.77
C GLU A 29 -1.98 -14.62 -25.35
N GLY A 30 -2.53 -15.70 -25.92
CA GLY A 30 -3.90 -15.70 -26.42
C GLY A 30 -4.92 -15.58 -25.29
N ARG A 31 -6.08 -14.96 -25.56
CA ARG A 31 -7.17 -14.87 -24.59
C ARG A 31 -7.65 -16.27 -24.23
N GLN A 32 -7.56 -16.64 -22.95
CA GLN A 32 -8.12 -17.88 -22.43
C GLN A 32 -9.56 -17.64 -21.93
N PRO A 33 -10.61 -18.13 -22.60
CA PRO A 33 -11.98 -18.04 -22.11
C PRO A 33 -12.20 -18.99 -20.93
N GLY A 34 -12.84 -18.54 -19.86
CA GLY A 34 -13.13 -19.38 -18.70
C GLY A 34 -13.42 -18.58 -17.43
N LYS A 35 -13.81 -19.28 -16.35
CA LYS A 35 -13.90 -18.67 -15.02
C LYS A 35 -12.50 -18.46 -14.47
N SER A 36 -12.26 -17.29 -13.86
CA SER A 36 -11.01 -17.04 -13.15
C SER A 36 -10.88 -17.97 -11.94
N PRO A 37 -9.66 -18.40 -11.59
CA PRO A 37 -9.42 -19.18 -10.38
C PRO A 37 -9.89 -18.41 -9.12
N SER A 38 -10.38 -19.15 -8.12
CA SER A 38 -10.80 -18.59 -6.83
C SER A 38 -9.65 -18.38 -5.84
N PHE A 39 -8.40 -18.55 -6.29
CA PHE A 39 -7.19 -18.40 -5.47
C PHE A 39 -6.21 -17.43 -6.10
N SER A 40 -5.31 -16.90 -5.25
CA SER A 40 -4.18 -16.07 -5.63
C SER A 40 -2.90 -16.68 -5.07
N VAL A 41 -1.85 -16.72 -5.90
CA VAL A 41 -0.52 -17.21 -5.52
C VAL A 41 0.42 -16.03 -5.40
N ASN A 42 1.23 -16.00 -4.34
CA ASN A 42 2.26 -14.97 -4.18
C ASN A 42 3.59 -15.56 -3.69
N TRP A 43 4.68 -14.92 -4.09
CA TRP A 43 6.05 -15.26 -3.71
C TRP A 43 6.92 -14.00 -3.73
N SER A 44 7.98 -14.00 -2.94
CA SER A 44 8.99 -12.96 -2.86
C SER A 44 10.36 -13.60 -2.70
N ALA A 45 11.40 -12.96 -3.21
CA ALA A 45 12.76 -13.46 -3.11
C ALA A 45 13.11 -13.73 -1.63
N GLY A 46 13.57 -14.96 -1.35
CA GLY A 46 13.88 -15.44 -0.01
C GLY A 46 12.76 -16.24 0.67
N ASP A 47 11.55 -16.29 0.11
CA ASP A 47 10.54 -17.23 0.61
C ASP A 47 10.90 -18.67 0.23
N GLY A 48 10.74 -19.60 1.18
CA GLY A 48 10.99 -21.03 0.95
C GLY A 48 9.91 -21.73 0.12
N GLU A 49 8.69 -21.17 0.07
CA GLU A 49 7.55 -21.76 -0.63
C GLU A 49 6.57 -20.68 -1.14
N LEU A 50 5.68 -21.09 -2.06
CA LEU A 50 4.57 -20.26 -2.55
C LEU A 50 3.49 -20.12 -1.48
N GLU A 51 2.94 -18.92 -1.32
CA GLU A 51 1.74 -18.71 -0.52
C GLU A 51 0.49 -18.71 -1.41
N VAL A 52 -0.47 -19.59 -1.12
CA VAL A 52 -1.78 -19.64 -1.78
C VAL A 52 -2.86 -19.06 -0.86
N VAL A 53 -3.69 -18.18 -1.40
CA VAL A 53 -4.72 -17.44 -0.67
C VAL A 53 -6.04 -17.51 -1.42
N ASP A 54 -7.12 -17.89 -0.74
CA ASP A 54 -8.48 -17.81 -1.28
C ASP A 54 -8.90 -16.35 -1.46
N VAL A 55 -9.36 -16.00 -2.66
CA VAL A 55 -9.67 -14.61 -3.04
C VAL A 55 -10.91 -14.08 -2.33
N SER A 56 -11.85 -14.95 -1.97
CA SER A 56 -13.10 -14.55 -1.32
C SER A 56 -12.91 -14.21 0.15
N THR A 57 -12.03 -14.95 0.84
CA THR A 57 -11.77 -14.81 2.28
C THR A 57 -10.52 -13.98 2.57
N GLY A 58 -9.58 -13.89 1.62
CA GLY A 58 -8.26 -13.27 1.81
C GLY A 58 -7.36 -14.04 2.78
N ARG A 59 -7.58 -15.35 2.94
CA ARG A 59 -6.86 -16.23 3.87
C ARG A 59 -6.25 -17.43 3.15
N LYS A 60 -5.24 -18.04 3.78
CA LYS A 60 -4.69 -19.33 3.33
C LYS A 60 -5.72 -20.44 3.58
N ASP A 61 -5.54 -21.58 2.91
CA ASP A 61 -6.42 -22.76 3.07
C ASP A 61 -6.47 -23.27 4.52
N SER A 62 -5.39 -23.07 5.29
CA SER A 62 -5.36 -23.33 6.74
C SER A 62 -6.18 -22.36 7.59
N GLY A 63 -6.89 -21.40 6.99
CA GLY A 63 -7.61 -20.32 7.67
C GLY A 63 -6.71 -19.20 8.22
N THR A 64 -5.40 -19.39 8.17
CA THR A 64 -4.43 -18.42 8.72
C THR A 64 -4.29 -17.18 7.83
N PRO A 65 -4.00 -15.99 8.40
CA PRO A 65 -3.81 -14.77 7.63
C PRO A 65 -2.64 -14.89 6.64
N SER A 66 -2.76 -14.26 5.48
CA SER A 66 -1.65 -14.10 4.54
C SER A 66 -0.52 -13.27 5.16
N ARG A 67 0.73 -13.59 4.80
CA ARG A 67 1.90 -12.76 5.11
C ARG A 67 1.80 -11.35 4.50
N LEU A 68 1.00 -11.16 3.45
CA LEU A 68 0.76 -9.89 2.79
C LEU A 68 -0.41 -9.09 3.40
N CYS A 69 -1.11 -9.64 4.40
CA CYS A 69 -2.21 -8.91 5.04
C CYS A 69 -1.69 -7.66 5.78
N LYS A 70 -2.56 -6.66 5.98
CA LYS A 70 -2.21 -5.38 6.62
C LYS A 70 -1.47 -5.57 7.95
N ARG A 71 -1.93 -6.53 8.77
CA ARG A 71 -1.34 -6.81 10.08
C ARG A 71 0.08 -7.37 9.97
N SER A 72 0.28 -8.39 9.14
CA SER A 72 1.61 -8.99 8.91
C SER A 72 2.64 -7.99 8.36
N LEU A 73 2.21 -7.06 7.49
CA LEU A 73 3.06 -5.97 7.02
C LEU A 73 3.34 -4.94 8.10
N PHE A 74 2.33 -4.57 8.91
CA PHE A 74 2.49 -3.60 9.99
C PHE A 74 3.44 -4.12 11.08
N THR A 75 3.31 -5.37 11.50
CA THR A 75 4.24 -6.01 12.46
C THR A 75 5.68 -5.99 11.95
N ARG A 76 5.89 -6.24 10.65
CA ARG A 76 7.24 -6.14 10.05
C ARG A 76 7.76 -4.71 10.03
N TRP A 77 6.91 -3.74 9.70
CA TRP A 77 7.25 -2.33 9.72
C TRP A 77 7.63 -1.86 11.13
N GLU A 78 6.86 -2.23 12.16
CA GLU A 78 7.18 -1.87 13.55
C GLU A 78 8.53 -2.43 13.98
N ARG A 79 8.86 -3.68 13.62
CA ARG A 79 10.19 -4.25 13.91
C ARG A 79 11.31 -3.41 13.31
N LEU A 80 11.15 -2.94 12.07
CA LEU A 80 12.13 -2.06 11.41
C LEU A 80 12.19 -0.68 12.06
N HIS A 81 11.05 -0.15 12.51
CA HIS A 81 10.97 1.12 13.23
C HIS A 81 11.73 1.05 14.57
N HIS A 82 11.51 0.01 15.38
CA HIS A 82 12.21 -0.20 16.64
C HIS A 82 13.73 -0.43 16.46
N GLN A 83 14.16 -0.94 15.31
CA GLN A 83 15.58 -1.06 14.94
C GLN A 83 16.20 0.28 14.48
N GLY A 84 15.44 1.38 14.50
CA GLY A 84 15.90 2.70 14.04
C GLY A 84 16.06 2.82 12.52
N ARG A 85 15.60 1.84 11.73
CA ARG A 85 15.82 1.80 10.27
C ARG A 85 14.86 2.71 9.47
N VAL A 86 13.80 3.18 10.11
CA VAL A 86 12.71 3.94 9.46
C VAL A 86 12.34 5.20 10.26
N SER A 87 13.09 5.53 11.32
CA SER A 87 12.71 6.61 12.23
C SER A 87 13.07 7.99 11.64
N PRO A 88 12.14 8.96 11.63
CA PRO A 88 12.45 10.33 11.22
C PRO A 88 13.42 10.97 12.23
N ARG A 89 14.31 11.85 11.75
CA ARG A 89 15.05 12.75 12.66
C ARG A 89 14.07 13.73 13.28
N SER A 90 13.88 13.68 14.60
CA SER A 90 13.05 14.61 15.37
C SER A 90 13.64 14.87 16.76
N ASP A 91 13.23 15.98 17.36
CA ASP A 91 13.55 16.32 18.76
C ASP A 91 12.83 15.41 19.76
N ALA A 92 13.21 15.48 21.04
CA ALA A 92 12.74 14.55 22.06
C ALA A 92 11.23 14.61 22.34
N THR A 93 10.65 15.80 22.34
CA THR A 93 9.23 16.00 22.62
C THR A 93 8.38 15.50 21.46
N THR A 94 8.77 15.84 20.23
CA THR A 94 8.07 15.42 18.99
C THR A 94 8.15 13.90 18.82
N ARG A 95 9.26 13.27 19.22
CA ARG A 95 9.43 11.82 19.13
C ARG A 95 8.42 11.05 19.96
N LYS A 96 8.17 11.47 21.22
CA LYS A 96 7.23 10.76 22.10
C LYS A 96 5.81 10.76 21.55
N THR A 97 5.32 11.92 21.11
CA THR A 97 3.98 12.05 20.49
C THR A 97 3.89 11.25 19.19
N MET A 98 4.97 11.21 18.41
CA MET A 98 5.04 10.44 17.17
C MET A 98 4.99 8.93 17.44
N GLU A 99 5.75 8.45 18.42
CA GLU A 99 5.74 7.04 18.85
C GLU A 99 4.36 6.61 19.32
N GLU A 100 3.66 7.44 20.10
CA GLU A 100 2.29 7.17 20.55
C GLU A 100 1.32 7.06 19.37
N ALA A 101 1.40 7.97 18.39
CA ALA A 101 0.57 7.91 17.19
C ALA A 101 0.86 6.67 16.34
N MET A 102 2.13 6.26 16.24
CA MET A 102 2.56 5.12 15.43
C MET A 102 2.20 3.75 16.01
N LYS A 103 1.65 3.67 17.24
CA LYS A 103 1.15 2.41 17.83
C LYS A 103 -0.02 1.80 17.07
N THR A 104 -0.76 2.62 16.32
CA THR A 104 -1.88 2.17 15.50
C THR A 104 -1.50 2.16 14.02
N TYR A 105 -2.07 1.24 13.25
CA TYR A 105 -1.83 1.16 11.81
C TYR A 105 -2.25 2.45 11.08
N CYS A 106 -3.40 3.03 11.44
CA CYS A 106 -3.85 4.31 10.88
C CYS A 106 -2.90 5.46 11.26
N GLY A 107 -2.49 5.56 12.53
CA GLY A 107 -1.58 6.62 12.98
C GLY A 107 -0.20 6.53 12.34
N ALA A 108 0.37 5.32 12.21
CA ALA A 108 1.61 5.08 11.50
C ALA A 108 1.53 5.50 10.01
N LYS A 109 0.41 5.21 9.34
CA LYS A 109 0.18 5.70 7.97
C LYS A 109 0.06 7.22 7.89
N MET A 110 -0.56 7.86 8.88
CA MET A 110 -0.73 9.31 8.91
C MET A 110 0.60 10.03 9.20
N ALA A 111 1.50 9.42 9.95
CA ALA A 111 2.85 9.94 10.18
C ALA A 111 3.67 10.10 8.89
N ALA A 112 3.35 9.36 7.82
CA ALA A 112 3.93 9.55 6.49
C ALA A 112 3.38 10.81 5.78
N GLY A 113 3.60 11.98 6.35
CA GLY A 113 2.95 13.23 5.92
C GLY A 113 3.24 13.62 4.46
N ALA A 114 4.46 13.40 3.96
CA ALA A 114 4.77 13.64 2.55
C ALA A 114 3.93 12.77 1.60
N TYR A 115 3.76 11.49 1.94
CA TYR A 115 2.91 10.57 1.21
C TYR A 115 1.43 11.00 1.26
N GLN A 116 0.92 11.37 2.43
CA GLN A 116 -0.47 11.83 2.57
C GLN A 116 -0.76 13.05 1.71
N ARG A 117 0.15 14.03 1.66
CA ARG A 117 0.04 15.19 0.77
C ARG A 117 0.09 14.80 -0.70
N ALA A 118 1.00 13.92 -1.10
CA ALA A 118 1.09 13.44 -2.49
C ALA A 118 -0.21 12.76 -2.92
N ARG A 119 -0.74 11.87 -2.07
CA ARG A 119 -2.03 11.19 -2.27
C ARG A 119 -3.20 12.17 -2.37
N GLN A 120 -3.27 13.17 -1.49
CA GLN A 120 -4.32 14.18 -1.53
C GLN A 120 -4.31 14.95 -2.85
N LYS A 121 -3.12 15.41 -3.29
CA LYS A 121 -2.94 16.11 -4.56
C LYS A 121 -3.38 15.25 -5.75
N PHE A 122 -3.05 13.96 -5.74
CA PHE A 122 -3.49 13.02 -6.76
C PHE A 122 -5.01 12.87 -6.80
N VAL A 123 -5.66 12.64 -5.65
CA VAL A 123 -7.13 12.48 -5.57
C VAL A 123 -7.85 13.74 -6.05
N ILE A 124 -7.40 14.93 -5.65
CA ILE A 124 -7.97 16.20 -6.12
C ILE A 124 -7.81 16.32 -7.64
N SER A 125 -6.63 15.98 -8.17
CA SER A 125 -6.36 16.08 -9.62
C SER A 125 -7.28 15.16 -10.44
N LEU A 126 -7.66 13.99 -9.92
CA LEU A 126 -8.64 13.11 -10.58
C LEU A 126 -10.02 13.75 -10.66
N GLN A 127 -10.48 14.34 -9.55
CA GLN A 127 -11.77 15.00 -9.48
C GLN A 127 -11.84 16.22 -10.41
N GLU A 128 -10.80 17.05 -10.41
CA GLU A 128 -10.71 18.25 -11.27
C GLU A 128 -10.62 17.91 -12.76
N ALA A 129 -10.02 16.76 -13.09
CA ALA A 129 -9.98 16.27 -14.45
C ALA A 129 -11.30 15.61 -14.90
N GLY A 130 -12.35 15.60 -14.07
CA GLY A 130 -13.62 14.94 -14.38
C GLY A 130 -13.55 13.41 -14.38
N LEU A 131 -12.51 12.82 -13.76
CA LEU A 131 -12.29 11.36 -13.72
C LEU A 131 -12.97 10.67 -12.51
N GLY A 132 -13.81 11.41 -11.78
CA GLY A 132 -14.56 10.91 -10.63
C GLY A 132 -13.82 11.00 -9.29
N ILE A 133 -14.48 10.47 -8.25
CA ILE A 133 -14.00 10.53 -6.86
C ILE A 133 -13.29 9.23 -6.49
N TRP A 134 -12.16 9.35 -5.79
CA TRP A 134 -11.45 8.18 -5.26
C TRP A 134 -12.15 7.60 -4.03
N ASN A 135 -12.82 6.47 -4.20
CA ASN A 135 -13.47 5.74 -3.11
C ASN A 135 -12.45 5.16 -2.13
N ARG A 136 -12.69 5.36 -0.83
CA ARG A 136 -11.85 4.84 0.26
C ARG A 136 -12.61 3.78 1.03
N LYS A 137 -11.86 2.81 1.57
CA LYS A 137 -12.42 1.90 2.57
C LYS A 137 -12.76 2.67 3.85
N PRO A 138 -13.75 2.21 4.62
CA PRO A 138 -14.08 2.80 5.92
C PRO A 138 -12.85 2.82 6.84
N PRO A 139 -12.64 3.91 7.60
CA PRO A 139 -11.42 4.09 8.40
C PRO A 139 -11.30 3.04 9.52
N GLU A 140 -12.39 2.45 9.99
CA GLU A 140 -12.46 1.38 10.99
C GLU A 140 -11.59 0.17 10.58
N GLN A 141 -11.43 -0.09 9.28
CA GLN A 141 -10.58 -1.16 8.75
C GLN A 141 -9.07 -0.91 8.94
N GLU A 142 -8.69 0.25 9.47
CA GLU A 142 -7.31 0.66 9.76
C GLU A 142 -7.07 0.93 11.26
N HIS A 143 -8.11 0.87 12.08
CA HIS A 143 -8.02 1.07 13.53
C HIS A 143 -7.66 -0.24 14.24
N PHE A 144 -6.40 -0.64 14.14
CA PHE A 144 -5.86 -1.75 14.92
C PHE A 144 -4.40 -1.47 15.31
N GLN A 145 -3.99 -2.09 16.41
CA GLN A 145 -2.60 -2.19 16.81
C GLN A 145 -2.03 -3.54 16.35
N SER A 146 -0.71 -3.60 16.25
CA SER A 146 -0.03 -4.88 16.06
C SER A 146 -0.15 -5.73 17.32
N ARG A 147 -0.11 -7.05 17.17
CA ARG A 147 -0.22 -8.00 18.28
C ARG A 147 1.17 -8.45 18.77
N VAL A 148 2.18 -7.58 18.72
CA VAL A 148 3.50 -7.93 19.27
C VAL A 148 3.37 -8.16 20.77
#